data_AF-A0A8T0QBR3-F1
#
_entry.id   AF-A0A8T0QBR3-F1
#
_cell.length_a   1.000
_cell.length_b   1.000
_cell.length_c   1.000
_cell.angle_alpha   90.00
_cell.angle_beta   90.00
_cell.angle_gamma   90.00
#
_symmetry.space_group_name_H-M   'P 1'
#
loop_
_entity.id
_entity.type
_entity.pdbx_description
1 polymer ?
#
loop_
_entity_poly.entity_id
_entity_poly.type
_entity_poly.pdbx_seq_one_letter_code
_entity_poly.pdbx_strand_id
1 'polypeptide(L)' 'MLQANHTMAESCGYTYIKVPFSISWSCKAECWLEAKLTSITVKQRKCTKGGIKGRCYCLLCQK' A
#
# COMPACT_ATOMS: atom_id res chain seq x y z
N MET A 1 9.11 -12.81 7.78
CA MET A 1 8.75 -13.58 6.57
C MET A 1 7.37 -13.11 6.14
N LEU A 2 7.25 -12.25 5.11
CA LEU A 2 5.95 -11.93 4.53
C LEU A 2 5.89 -12.60 3.16
N GLN A 3 5.27 -13.77 3.14
CA GLN A 3 5.11 -14.62 1.97
C GLN A 3 3.88 -14.16 1.20
N ALA A 4 4.05 -13.81 -0.08
CA ALA A 4 2.93 -13.65 -1.01
C ALA A 4 3.37 -14.05 -2.43
N ASN A 5 3.31 -15.35 -2.66
CA ASN A 5 2.94 -16.06 -3.89
C ASN A 5 3.42 -15.47 -5.23
N HIS A 6 4.50 -16.07 -5.75
CA HIS A 6 4.84 -16.08 -7.17
C HIS A 6 3.77 -16.86 -7.95
N THR A 7 2.81 -16.18 -8.57
CA THR A 7 2.14 -16.72 -9.76
C THR A 7 1.81 -15.55 -10.66
N MET A 8 2.43 -15.55 -11.83
CA MET A 8 2.43 -14.55 -12.91
C MET A 8 3.17 -13.23 -12.62
N ALA A 9 4.10 -12.90 -13.50
CA ALA A 9 5.11 -11.85 -13.38
C ALA A 9 4.54 -10.42 -13.46
N GLU A 10 3.75 -10.01 -12.47
CA GLU A 10 3.55 -8.60 -12.12
C GLU A 10 4.54 -8.29 -10.99
N SER A 11 5.45 -7.32 -11.17
CA SER A 11 6.36 -6.92 -10.11
C SER A 11 5.59 -6.15 -9.04
N CYS A 12 5.04 -6.90 -8.08
CA CYS A 12 4.22 -6.39 -6.99
C CYS A 12 5.06 -6.20 -5.72
N GLY A 13 5.09 -4.98 -5.20
CA GLY A 13 5.76 -4.59 -3.97
C GLY A 13 4.77 -4.19 -2.88
N TYR A 14 5.10 -4.53 -1.63
CA TYR A 14 4.42 -3.96 -0.47
C TYR A 14 5.17 -2.71 -0.01
N THR A 15 4.51 -1.56 -0.02
CA THR A 15 4.99 -0.36 0.65
C THR A 15 4.20 -0.12 1.94
N TYR A 16 4.83 0.53 2.91
CA TYR A 16 4.13 1.02 4.09
C TYR A 16 4.37 2.50 4.30
N ILE A 17 3.29 3.24 4.53
CA ILE A 17 3.35 4.64 4.93
C ILE A 17 2.98 4.76 6.40
N LYS A 18 3.80 5.48 7.15
CA LYS A 18 3.50 5.86 8.53
C LYS A 18 2.58 7.07 8.48
N VAL A 19 1.36 6.91 8.97
CA VAL A 19 0.40 8.00 9.05
C VAL A 19 0.08 8.28 10.51
N PRO A 20 -0.03 9.56 10.91
CA PRO A 20 -0.36 9.90 12.30
C PRO A 20 -1.74 9.35 12.69
N PHE A 21 -2.67 9.27 11.74
CA PHE A 21 -3.97 8.65 11.92
C PHE A 21 -4.22 7.64 10.82
N SER A 22 -4.75 6.47 11.18
CA SER A 22 -5.28 5.47 10.25
C SER A 22 -6.59 5.95 9.62
N ILE A 23 -6.54 7.07 8.91
CA ILE A 23 -7.66 7.57 8.13
C ILE A 23 -7.58 6.89 6.78
N SER A 24 -8.57 6.04 6.48
CA SER A 24 -8.66 5.31 5.22
C SER A 24 -8.51 6.23 4.00
N TRP A 25 -8.97 7.47 4.08
CA TRP A 25 -8.79 8.44 2.99
C TRP A 25 -7.33 8.82 2.75
N SER A 26 -6.60 9.25 3.78
CA SER A 26 -5.17 9.58 3.69
C SER A 26 -4.36 8.39 3.21
N CYS A 27 -4.66 7.20 3.75
CA CYS A 27 -4.08 5.93 3.31
C CYS A 27 -4.31 5.64 1.82
N LYS A 28 -5.46 6.06 1.28
CA LYS A 28 -5.73 5.99 -0.16
C LYS A 28 -4.79 6.93 -0.89
N ALA A 29 -4.80 8.19 -0.50
CA ALA A 29 -4.15 9.27 -1.20
C ALA A 29 -2.66 8.97 -1.35
N GLU A 30 -1.99 8.63 -0.25
CA GLU A 30 -0.56 8.32 -0.24
C GLU A 30 -0.22 7.15 -1.17
N CYS A 31 -0.98 6.05 -1.09
CA CYS A 31 -0.70 4.89 -1.93
C CYS A 31 -1.06 5.10 -3.40
N TRP A 32 -2.09 5.89 -3.67
CA TRP A 32 -2.47 6.25 -5.03
C TRP A 32 -1.47 7.24 -5.63
N LEU A 33 -0.90 8.13 -4.81
CA LEU A 33 0.17 9.04 -5.18
C LEU A 33 1.43 8.26 -5.55
N GLU A 34 1.88 7.34 -4.69
CA GLU A 34 3.03 6.45 -4.95
C GLU A 34 2.84 5.61 -6.21
N ALA A 35 1.62 5.09 -6.38
CA ALA A 35 1.23 4.35 -7.57
C ALA A 35 1.35 5.22 -8.83
N LYS A 36 0.84 6.45 -8.78
CA LYS A 36 0.88 7.37 -9.91
C LYS A 36 2.30 7.88 -10.20
N LEU A 37 3.10 8.12 -9.18
CA LEU A 37 4.50 8.56 -9.32
C LEU A 37 5.35 7.46 -9.96
N THR A 38 5.09 6.21 -9.60
CA THR A 38 5.85 5.05 -10.09
C THR A 38 5.20 4.39 -11.32
N SER A 39 4.10 4.95 -11.85
CA SER A 39 3.29 4.36 -12.93
C SER A 39 2.83 2.91 -12.67
N ILE A 40 2.60 2.59 -11.40
CA ILE A 40 2.11 1.28 -10.94
C ILE A 40 0.68 1.40 -10.42
N THR A 41 0.05 0.27 -10.11
CA THR A 41 -1.37 0.21 -9.74
C THR A 41 -1.52 -0.24 -8.29
N VAL A 42 -2.38 0.43 -7.51
CA VAL A 42 -2.73 -0.04 -6.16
C VAL A 42 -3.70 -1.21 -6.28
N LYS A 43 -3.25 -2.42 -5.94
CA LYS A 43 -4.06 -3.65 -5.96
C LYS A 43 -4.79 -3.87 -4.63
N GLN A 44 -4.12 -3.59 -3.51
CA GLN A 44 -4.70 -3.69 -2.18
C GLN A 44 -4.19 -2.59 -1.25
N ARG A 45 -4.98 -2.30 -0.21
CA ARG A 45 -4.62 -1.38 0.86
C ARG A 45 -5.18 -1.89 2.18
N LYS A 46 -4.33 -1.91 3.20
CA LYS A 46 -4.66 -2.40 4.55
C LYS A 46 -4.17 -1.40 5.60
N CYS A 47 -5.09 -0.92 6.42
CA CYS A 47 -4.75 -0.20 7.64
C CYS A 47 -4.62 -1.20 8.78
N THR A 48 -3.46 -1.32 9.42
CA THR A 48 -3.23 -2.33 10.47
C THR A 48 -3.59 -1.85 11.88
N LYS A 49 -3.91 -0.58 12.11
CA LYS A 49 -4.23 -0.07 13.45
C LYS A 49 -5.07 1.20 13.41
N GLY A 50 -6.31 1.14 13.90
CA GLY A 50 -7.08 2.34 14.27
C GLY A 50 -6.46 2.98 15.52
N GLY A 51 -6.18 4.29 15.47
CA GLY A 51 -5.56 5.06 16.57
C GLY A 51 -4.47 6.03 16.11
N ILE A 52 -3.77 6.67 17.07
CA ILE A 52 -2.78 7.76 16.90
C ILE A 52 -1.42 7.27 16.32
N LYS A 53 -1.32 6.02 15.88
CA LYS A 53 -0.12 5.45 15.21
C LYS A 53 -0.53 4.47 14.11
N GLY A 54 -1.25 4.99 13.13
CA GLY A 54 -1.69 4.23 11.97
C GLY A 54 -0.53 3.80 11.08
N ARG A 55 -0.64 2.61 10.49
CA ARG A 55 0.22 2.20 9.37
C ARG A 55 -0.65 1.78 8.21
N CYS A 56 -0.26 2.27 7.05
CA CYS A 56 -0.91 2.05 5.79
C CYS A 56 -0.06 1.12 4.94
N TYR A 57 -0.51 -0.11 4.77
CA TYR A 57 0.12 -1.08 3.89
C TYR A 57 -0.55 -1.03 2.54
N CYS A 58 0.25 -0.90 1.49
CA CYS A 58 -0.26 -0.83 0.13
C CYS A 58 0.49 -1.81 -0.76
N LEU A 59 -0.29 -2.60 -1.48
CA LEU A 59 0.19 -3.51 -2.48
C LEU A 59 0.14 -2.78 -3.81
N LEU A 60 1.31 -2.46 -4.33
CA LEU A 60 1.51 -1.78 -5.59
C LEU A 60 2.01 -2.82 -6.60
N CYS A 61 1.40 -2.89 -7.78
CA CYS A 61 1.77 -3.82 -8.83
C CYS A 61 2.09 -3.06 -10.11
N GLN A 62 3.25 -3.35 -10.70
CA GLN A 62 3.53 -2.95 -12.08
C GLN A 62 2.53 -3.62 -13.01
N LYS A 63 1.99 -2.82 -13.92
CA LYS A 63 1.02 -3.26 -14.94
C LYS A 63 1.71 -4.05 -16.05
#